data_AF-A0AAD5IVZ2-F1
#
_entry.id   AF-A0AAD5IVZ2-F1
#
_cell.length_a   1.000
_cell.length_b   1.000
_cell.length_c   1.000
_cell.angle_alpha   90.00
_cell.angle_beta   90.00
_cell.angle_gamma   90.00
#
_symmetry.space_group_name_H-M   'P 1'
#
loop_
_entity.id
_entity.type
_entity.pdbx_description
1 polymer ?
#
loop_
_entity_poly.entity_id
_entity_poly.type
_entity_poly.pdbx_seq_one_letter_code
_entity_poly.pdbx_strand_id
1 'polypeptide(L)' 'MTEKGFDYVVVLMSETIPGRVVLFEDSVDSWIHIACPRLFIDWGDEFVKPVRLPGWWETNSAVNSGCGCGNEDKT' A
#
# COMPACT_ATOMS: atom_id res chain seq x y z
N MET A 1 -11.92 -2.85 6.40
CA MET A 1 -11.50 -2.10 5.21
C MET A 1 -12.68 -1.52 4.44
N THR A 2 -13.73 -2.30 4.20
CA THR A 2 -14.91 -1.88 3.42
C THR A 2 -15.60 -0.63 3.97
N GLU A 3 -15.72 -0.48 5.29
CA GLU A 3 -16.28 0.74 5.92
C GLU A 3 -15.47 2.00 5.62
N LYS A 4 -14.19 1.85 5.26
CA LYS A 4 -13.30 2.94 4.85
C LYS A 4 -13.23 3.12 3.32
N GLY A 5 -14.04 2.36 2.56
CA GLY A 5 -14.09 2.41 1.10
C GLY A 5 -12.92 1.71 0.40
N PHE A 6 -12.20 0.82 1.09
CA PHE A 6 -11.12 0.05 0.49
C PHE A 6 -11.57 -1.36 0.11
N ASP A 7 -11.35 -1.73 -1.16
CA ASP A 7 -11.40 -3.11 -1.62
C ASP A 7 -10.18 -3.87 -1.11
N TYR A 8 -10.39 -5.10 -0.64
CA TYR A 8 -9.31 -5.93 -0.10
C TYR A 8 -9.54 -7.40 -0.39
N VAL A 9 -8.44 -8.13 -0.51
CA VAL A 9 -8.40 -9.58 -0.61
C VAL A 9 -7.45 -10.13 0.45
N VAL A 10 -7.87 -11.21 1.11
CA VAL A 10 -7.01 -11.91 2.07
C VAL A 10 -6.36 -13.08 1.35
N VAL A 11 -5.02 -13.05 1.28
CA VAL A 11 -4.22 -14.11 0.65
C VAL A 11 -3.46 -14.85 1.75
N LEU A 12 -3.69 -16.15 1.87
CA LEU A 12 -2.96 -17.03 2.79
C LEU A 12 -1.95 -17.85 2.00
N MET A 13 -0.67 -17.76 2.36
CA MET A 13 0.41 -18.56 1.77
C MET A 13 1.31 -19.11 2.87
N SER A 14 1.85 -20.32 2.65
CA SER A 14 2.76 -20.98 3.60
C SER A 14 4.10 -20.24 3.76
N GLU A 15 4.56 -19.62 2.68
CA GLU A 15 5.77 -18.80 2.63
C GLU A 15 5.49 -17.62 1.72
N THR A 16 5.79 -16.41 2.19
CA THR A 16 5.74 -15.23 1.34
C THR A 16 6.97 -15.29 0.43
N ILE A 17 6.79 -15.18 -0.87
CA ILE A 17 7.90 -15.14 -1.82
C ILE A 17 7.61 -13.93 -2.70
N PRO A 18 8.49 -12.92 -2.78
CA PRO A 18 8.23 -11.71 -3.55
C PRO A 18 7.74 -12.00 -4.97
N GLY A 19 8.37 -12.96 -5.67
CA GLY A 19 7.95 -13.38 -7.01
C GLY A 19 6.51 -13.89 -7.14
N ARG A 20 5.88 -14.40 -6.06
CA ARG A 20 4.44 -14.77 -6.09
C ARG A 20 3.54 -13.56 -5.90
N VAL A 21 3.99 -12.58 -5.15
CA VAL A 21 3.24 -11.35 -4.85
C VAL A 21 3.25 -10.41 -6.06
N VAL A 22 4.35 -10.37 -6.80
CA VAL A 22 4.49 -9.64 -8.08
C VAL A 22 3.39 -9.98 -9.08
N LEU A 23 2.91 -11.22 -9.10
CA LEU A 23 1.83 -11.66 -9.99
C LEU A 23 0.51 -10.91 -9.78
N PHE A 24 0.35 -10.22 -8.65
CA PHE A 24 -0.86 -9.47 -8.29
C PHE A 24 -0.64 -7.94 -8.29
N GLU A 25 0.54 -7.44 -8.66
CA GLU A 25 0.89 -6.01 -8.53
C GLU A 25 0.08 -5.08 -9.44
N ASP A 26 -0.44 -5.58 -10.57
CA ASP A 26 -1.31 -4.82 -11.47
C ASP A 26 -2.71 -4.58 -10.88
N SER A 27 -3.11 -5.38 -9.88
CA SER A 27 -4.45 -5.36 -9.28
C SER A 27 -4.46 -4.89 -7.83
N VAL A 28 -3.30 -4.65 -7.22
CA VAL A 28 -3.17 -4.32 -5.79
C VAL A 28 -2.29 -3.09 -5.61
N ASP A 29 -2.83 -2.06 -4.96
CA ASP A 29 -2.12 -0.81 -4.70
C ASP A 29 -1.16 -0.88 -3.51
N SER A 30 -1.44 -1.73 -2.51
CA SER A 30 -0.65 -1.85 -1.29
C SER A 30 -0.85 -3.20 -0.61
N TRP A 31 0.21 -3.73 -0.01
CA TRP A 31 0.17 -4.99 0.72
C TRP A 31 0.14 -4.77 2.23
N ILE A 32 -0.47 -5.70 2.97
CA ILE A 32 -0.53 -5.67 4.43
C ILE A 32 0.02 -6.98 4.94
N HIS A 33 1.12 -6.91 5.67
CA HIS A 33 1.68 -8.08 6.34
C HIS A 33 1.04 -8.25 7.71
N ILE A 34 0.24 -9.31 7.86
CA ILE A 34 -0.43 -9.69 9.12
C ILE A 34 0.37 -10.79 9.85
N ALA A 35 1.30 -11.47 9.14
CA ALA A 35 2.13 -12.54 9.68
C ALA A 35 3.38 -12.02 10.41
N CYS A 36 4.41 -12.86 10.55
CA CYS A 36 5.62 -12.57 11.31
C CYS A 36 6.28 -11.24 10.88
N PRO A 37 6.37 -10.22 11.77
CA PRO A 37 6.91 -8.90 11.42
C PRO A 37 8.40 -8.91 11.05
N ARG A 38 9.12 -10.00 11.34
CA ARG A 38 10.54 -10.16 11.02
C ARG A 38 10.79 -10.26 9.51
N LEU A 39 9.93 -10.95 8.77
CA LEU A 39 10.05 -11.11 7.30
C LEU A 39 9.76 -9.82 6.52
N PHE A 40 9.03 -8.88 7.13
CA PHE A 40 8.76 -7.57 6.54
C PHE A 40 10.03 -6.72 6.41
N ILE A 41 10.97 -6.85 7.36
CA ILE A 41 12.24 -6.15 7.36
C ILE A 41 13.21 -6.78 6.34
N ASP A 42 13.18 -8.11 6.25
CA ASP A 42 14.11 -8.84 5.40
C ASP A 42 13.84 -8.63 3.89
N TRP A 43 12.59 -8.37 3.50
CA TRP A 43 12.18 -8.29 2.09
C TRP A 43 11.52 -6.97 1.69
N GLY A 44 11.57 -5.94 2.52
CA GLY A 44 10.90 -4.65 2.26
C GLY A 44 11.28 -4.02 0.92
N ASP A 45 12.52 -4.24 0.45
CA ASP A 45 13.06 -3.72 -0.81
C ASP A 45 12.73 -4.61 -2.03
N GLU A 46 12.24 -5.84 -1.83
CA GLU A 46 11.94 -6.77 -2.93
C GLU A 46 10.53 -6.60 -3.52
N PHE A 47 9.68 -5.81 -2.87
CA PHE A 47 8.33 -5.53 -3.34
C PHE A 47 8.29 -4.23 -4.16
N VAL A 48 7.67 -4.28 -5.35
CA VAL A 48 7.51 -3.07 -6.18
C VAL A 48 6.46 -2.14 -5.58
N LYS A 49 5.45 -2.72 -4.92
CA LYS A 49 4.37 -2.00 -4.23
C LYS A 49 4.64 -1.88 -2.74
N PRO A 50 4.21 -0.79 -2.08
CA PRO A 50 4.47 -0.59 -0.66
C PRO A 50 3.80 -1.68 0.17
N VAL A 51 4.60 -2.39 0.96
CA VAL A 51 4.11 -3.30 2.00
C VAL A 51 3.98 -2.49 3.29
N ARG A 52 2.88 -2.68 4.02
CA ARG A 52 2.55 -1.92 5.23
C ARG A 52 2.19 -2.86 6.38
N LEU A 53 2.26 -2.33 7.60
CA LEU A 53 1.86 -3.02 8.82
C LEU A 53 0.38 -2.78 9.17
N PRO A 54 -0.23 -3.63 10.01
CA PRO A 54 -1.60 -3.43 10.48
C PRO A 54 -1.79 -2.05 11.10
N GLY A 55 -2.95 -1.42 10.85
CA GLY A 55 -3.30 -0.09 11.35
C GLY A 55 -2.91 1.07 10.44
N TRP A 56 -2.13 0.85 9.36
CA TRP A 56 -1.76 1.94 8.43
C TRP A 56 -2.98 2.67 7.85
N TRP A 57 -4.08 1.95 7.65
CA TRP A 57 -5.35 2.46 7.10
C TRP A 57 -6.14 3.35 8.07
N GLU A 58 -5.63 3.58 9.29
CA GLU A 58 -6.18 4.54 10.25
C GLU A 58 -5.70 5.96 10.02
N THR A 59 -4.60 6.14 9.28
CA THR A 59 -4.18 7.46 8.85
C THR A 59 -5.16 7.94 7.77
N ASN A 60 -5.97 8.94 8.08
CA ASN A 60 -7.03 9.50 7.23
C ASN A 60 -6.58 9.59 5.77
N SER A 61 -7.33 8.94 4.86
CA SER A 61 -7.13 8.97 3.39
C SER A 61 -7.33 10.35 2.74
N ALA A 62 -7.28 11.43 3.51
CA ALA A 62 -7.37 12.80 3.02
C ALA A 62 -6.00 13.26 2.46
N VAL A 63 -5.53 12.59 1.41
CA VAL A 63 -4.58 13.19 0.46
C VAL A 63 -5.28 13.23 -0.88
N ASN A 64 -6.29 14.09 -0.97
CA ASN A 64 -6.69 14.70 -2.22
C ASN A 64 -7.00 16.17 -1.96
N SER A 65 -5.96 16.97 -1.91
CA SER A 65 -6.07 18.41 -2.13
C SER A 65 -5.08 18.76 -3.23
N GLY A 66 -5.55 18.65 -4.46
CA GLY A 66 -4.92 19.32 -5.59
C GLY A 66 -4.73 20.80 -5.25
N CYS A 67 -3.52 21.30 -5.46
CA CYS A 67 -3.31 22.73 -5.63
C CYS A 67 -3.12 23.00 -7.11
N GLY A 68 -4.24 23.17 -7.81
CA GLY A 68 -4.32 24.00 -9.00
C GLY A 68 -4.87 25.37 -8.61
N CYS A 69 -3.96 26.32 -8.45
CA CYS A 69 -4.14 27.78 -8.57
C CYS A 69 -2.77 28.25 -9.08
N GLY A 70 -2.58 28.63 -10.34
CA GLY A 70 -3.15 29.82 -10.97
C GLY A 70 -1.99 30.79 -11.19
N ASN A 71 -1.75 31.19 -12.45
CA ASN A 71 -0.74 32.18 -12.80
C ASN A 71 -0.92 33.48 -11.99
N GLU A 72 0.16 34.01 -11.45
CA GLU A 72 0.29 35.45 -11.18
C GLU A 72 1.53 35.97 -11.91
N ASP A 73 1.29 36.56 -13.07
CA ASP A 73 2.14 37.61 -13.62
C ASP A 73 2.19 38.77 -12.62
N LYS A 74 3.37 39.14 -12.14
CA LYS A 74 3.62 40.53 -11.71
C LYS A 74 5.11 40.90 -11.67
N THR A 75 5.49 41.68 -12.69
CA THR A 75 6.62 42.63 -12.81
C THR A 75 8.02 42.07 -13.06
#